data_AF-A0A166XCY4-F1
#
_entry.id   AF-A0A166XCY4-F1
#
_cell.length_a   1.000
_cell.length_b   1.000
_cell.length_c   1.000
_cell.angle_alpha   90.00
_cell.angle_beta   90.00
_cell.angle_gamma   90.00
#
_symmetry.space_group_name_H-M   'P 1'
#
loop_
_entity.id
_entity.type
_entity.pdbx_description
1 polymer ?
#
loop_
_entity_poly.entity_id
_entity_poly.type
_entity_poly.pdbx_seq_one_letter_code
_entity_poly.pdbx_strand_id
1 'polypeptide(L)'
;MSIMHGLSAIFTGVRQELQQAWAETSHHMQTLRDNPAAAKEEFGLVHSAHSSAHLPPPPESHDYLRTGASIGKSIWARVFTAAGFDGVDLHVGQS
;
A
#
# COMPACT_ATOMS: atom_id res chain seq x y z
N MET A 1 8.90 0.58 -21.81
CA MET A 1 9.08 1.99 -21.35
C MET A 1 10.18 2.59 -22.22
N SER A 2 9.99 3.80 -22.73
CA SER A 2 10.95 4.43 -23.65
C SER A 2 11.16 5.90 -23.32
N ILE A 3 12.40 6.37 -23.44
CA ILE A 3 12.75 7.78 -23.35
C ILE A 3 13.18 8.21 -24.75
N MET A 4 12.55 9.26 -25.26
CA MET A 4 12.77 9.77 -26.61
C MET A 4 13.42 11.15 -26.55
N HIS A 5 14.35 11.42 -27.47
CA HIS A 5 14.88 12.76 -27.72
C HIS A 5 14.66 13.11 -29.20
N GLY A 6 13.75 14.06 -29.45
CA GLY A 6 13.22 14.29 -30.79
C GLY A 6 12.51 13.03 -31.32
N LEU A 7 12.98 12.53 -32.46
CA LEU A 7 12.49 11.28 -33.08
C LEU A 7 13.35 10.04 -32.73
N SER A 8 14.40 10.20 -31.92
CA SER A 8 15.33 9.12 -31.59
C SER A 8 15.06 8.51 -30.21
N ALA A 9 15.06 7.18 -30.13
CA ALA A 9 14.96 6.46 -28.87
C ALA A 9 16.33 6.44 -28.19
N ILE A 10 16.50 7.19 -27.10
CA ILE A 10 17.75 7.18 -26.33
C ILE A 10 17.78 6.05 -25.31
N PHE A 11 16.61 5.54 -24.92
CA PHE A 11 16.50 4.39 -24.04
C PHE A 11 15.17 3.66 -24.27
N THR A 12 15.23 2.33 -24.26
CA THR A 12 14.07 1.45 -24.28
C THR A 12 14.32 0.29 -23.32
N GLY A 13 13.39 0.03 -22.41
CA GLY A 13 13.49 -1.09 -21.47
C GLY A 13 12.13 -1.58 -21.03
N VAL A 14 12.07 -2.81 -20.50
CA VAL A 14 10.84 -3.37 -19.95
C VAL A 14 10.62 -2.79 -18.54
N ARG A 15 9.39 -2.34 -18.24
CA ARG A 15 9.08 -1.71 -16.93
C ARG A 15 9.41 -2.64 -15.76
N GLN A 16 9.07 -3.92 -15.89
CA GLN A 16 9.31 -4.93 -14.86
C GLN A 16 10.81 -5.09 -14.57
N GLU A 17 11.65 -5.16 -15.61
CA GLU A 17 13.11 -5.27 -15.46
C GLU A 17 13.69 -4.06 -14.72
N LEU A 18 13.23 -2.86 -15.05
CA LEU A 18 13.68 -1.64 -14.38
C LEU A 18 13.24 -1.57 -12.91
N GLN A 19 12.00 -1.98 -12.63
CA GLN A 19 11.50 -2.05 -11.26
C GLN A 19 12.23 -3.11 -10.43
N GLN A 20 12.60 -4.23 -11.04
CA GLN A 20 13.36 -5.28 -10.38
C GLN A 20 14.79 -4.82 -10.05
N ALA A 21 15.47 -4.17 -11.01
CA ALA A 21 16.79 -3.58 -10.78
C ALA A 21 16.76 -2.54 -9.65
N TRP A 22 15.69 -1.76 -9.56
CA TRP A 22 15.52 -0.79 -8.47
C TRP A 22 15.26 -1.47 -7.10
N ALA A 23 14.56 -2.61 -7.07
CA ALA A 23 14.22 -3.33 -5.84
C ALA A 23 15.37 -4.20 -5.29
N GLU A 24 16.45 -4.43 -6.04
CA GLU A 24 17.52 -5.38 -5.71
C GLU A 24 18.18 -5.09 -4.36
N THR A 25 18.54 -3.84 -4.09
CA THR A 25 19.16 -3.44 -2.81
C THR A 25 18.24 -3.71 -1.63
N SER A 26 16.94 -3.39 -1.76
CA SER A 26 15.94 -3.65 -0.73
C SER A 26 15.75 -5.14 -0.49
N HIS A 27 15.68 -5.95 -1.56
CA HIS A 27 15.60 -7.40 -1.47
C HIS A 27 16.80 -8.00 -0.73
N HIS A 28 18.02 -7.54 -1.03
CA HIS A 28 19.22 -8.03 -0.34
C HIS A 28 19.18 -7.70 1.16
N MET A 29 18.80 -6.47 1.52
CA MET A 29 18.64 -6.08 2.93
C MET A 29 17.55 -6.90 3.65
N GLN A 30 16.38 -7.08 3.02
CA GLN A 30 15.29 -7.87 3.57
C GLN A 30 15.66 -9.35 3.74
N THR A 31 16.45 -9.92 2.81
CA THR A 31 16.93 -11.31 2.90
C THR A 31 17.82 -11.52 4.12
N LEU A 32 18.59 -10.50 4.53
CA LEU A 32 19.48 -10.55 5.70
C LEU A 32 18.77 -10.22 7.01
N ARG A 33 17.77 -9.32 6.98
CA ARG A 33 17.08 -8.81 8.17
C ARG A 33 15.85 -9.64 8.56
N ASP A 34 15.07 -10.05 7.56
CA ASP A 34 13.74 -10.64 7.71
C ASP A 34 13.75 -12.12 7.29
N ASN A 35 12.58 -12.69 7.01
CA ASN A 35 12.47 -14.04 6.46
C ASN A 35 12.87 -14.05 4.97
N PRO A 36 13.93 -14.79 4.58
CA PRO A 36 14.38 -14.83 3.19
C PRO A 36 13.32 -15.39 2.22
N ALA A 37 12.40 -16.24 2.69
CA ALA A 37 11.30 -16.74 1.87
C ALA A 37 10.29 -15.63 1.53
N ALA A 38 9.95 -14.79 2.52
CA ALA A 38 9.05 -13.65 2.32
C ALA A 38 9.69 -12.57 1.45
N ALA A 39 10.98 -12.29 1.65
CA ALA A 39 11.75 -11.36 0.81
C ALA A 39 11.76 -11.81 -0.66
N LYS A 40 11.94 -13.12 -0.90
CA LYS A 40 11.91 -13.70 -2.25
C LYS A 40 10.52 -13.60 -2.89
N GLU A 41 9.45 -13.84 -2.15
CA GLU A 41 8.08 -13.66 -2.65
C GLU A 41 7.83 -12.20 -3.03
N GLU A 42 8.16 -11.25 -2.16
CA GLU A 42 7.98 -9.82 -2.42
C GLU A 42 8.76 -9.35 -3.65
N PHE A 43 10.02 -9.77 -3.79
CA PHE A 43 10.85 -9.45 -4.97
C PHE A 43 10.28 -10.07 -6.26
N GLY A 44 9.68 -11.26 -6.18
CA GLY A 44 9.02 -11.92 -7.30
C GLY A 44 7.75 -11.18 -7.77
N LEU A 45 6.99 -10.56 -6.86
CA LEU A 45 5.76 -9.83 -7.19
C LEU A 45 6.01 -8.58 -8.04
N VAL A 46 7.24 -8.06 -8.10
CA VAL A 46 7.63 -6.96 -9.00
C VAL A 46 7.48 -7.35 -10.47
N HIS A 47 7.53 -8.65 -10.79
CA HIS A 47 7.30 -9.16 -12.14
C HIS A 47 5.81 -9.16 -12.53
N SER A 48 4.87 -9.17 -11.59
CA SER A 48 3.44 -9.21 -11.91
C SER A 48 2.82 -7.81 -11.94
N ALA A 49 2.08 -7.52 -13.01
CA ALA A 49 1.30 -6.29 -13.13
C ALA A 49 0.05 -6.38 -12.24
N HIS A 50 0.18 -6.00 -10.97
CA HIS A 50 -0.95 -5.99 -10.03
C HIS A 50 -1.72 -4.68 -10.13
N SER A 51 -3.04 -4.78 -10.25
CA SER A 51 -3.94 -3.65 -10.08
C SER A 51 -4.11 -3.37 -8.59
N SER A 52 -3.86 -2.14 -8.16
CA SER A 52 -4.17 -1.73 -6.79
C SER A 52 -5.69 -1.81 -6.58
N ALA A 53 -6.12 -2.44 -5.49
CA ALA A 53 -7.54 -2.50 -5.15
C ALA A 53 -8.06 -1.09 -4.83
N HIS A 54 -9.19 -0.71 -5.44
CA HIS A 54 -9.82 0.60 -5.22
C HIS A 54 -10.59 0.60 -3.91
N LEU A 55 -10.14 1.37 -2.92
CA LEU A 55 -10.90 1.63 -1.69
C LEU A 55 -11.99 2.68 -1.96
N PRO A 56 -13.23 2.52 -1.48
CA PRO A 56 -14.25 3.57 -1.58
C PRO A 56 -13.80 4.85 -0.86
N PRO A 57 -14.22 6.04 -1.32
CA PRO A 57 -13.88 7.31 -0.66
C PRO A 57 -14.32 7.31 0.81
N PRO A 58 -13.64 8.05 1.69
CA PRO A 58 -14.05 8.16 3.08
C PRO A 58 -15.45 8.79 3.18
N PRO A 59 -16.31 8.34 4.13
CA PRO A 59 -17.56 9.03 4.39
C PRO A 59 -17.28 10.45 4.89
N GLU A 60 -18.15 11.40 4.53
CA GLU A 60 -18.08 12.78 5.00
C GLU A 60 -18.38 12.80 6.51
N SER A 61 -17.32 13.03 7.29
CA SER A 61 -17.28 13.39 8.72
C SER A 61 -18.49 13.06 9.59
N HIS A 62 -18.39 12.03 10.42
CA HIS A 62 -18.98 12.01 11.76
C HIS A 62 -17.93 11.52 12.76
N ASP A 63 -17.86 12.16 13.92
CA ASP A 63 -16.79 12.10 14.91
C ASP A 63 -16.28 10.68 15.22
N TYR A 64 -15.00 10.41 14.89
CA TYR A 64 -14.34 9.14 15.19
C TYR A 64 -13.37 9.30 16.38
N LEU A 65 -13.57 8.45 17.40
CA LEU A 65 -12.81 8.31 18.65
C LEU A 65 -11.31 8.63 18.56
N ARG A 66 -10.91 9.77 19.13
CA ARG A 66 -9.52 10.05 19.55
C ARG A 66 -9.29 9.45 20.94
N THR A 67 -9.11 8.14 21.02
CA THR A 67 -8.49 7.49 22.19
C THR A 67 -7.02 7.25 21.88
N GLY A 68 -6.14 7.67 22.80
CA GLY A 68 -4.70 7.79 22.59
C GLY A 68 -4.03 6.59 21.88
N ALA A 69 -3.07 6.92 21.02
CA ALA A 69 -2.08 6.00 20.43
C ALA A 69 -2.61 4.79 19.62
N SER A 70 -3.65 4.95 18.80
CA SER A 70 -4.09 3.89 17.88
C SER A 70 -4.08 4.35 16.41
N ILE A 71 -3.04 3.96 15.68
CA ILE A 71 -2.91 4.15 14.23
C ILE A 71 -4.02 3.32 13.54
N GLY A 72 -4.85 3.94 12.70
CA GLY A 72 -5.73 3.22 11.76
C GLY A 72 -7.25 3.21 12.03
N LYS A 73 -7.76 3.86 13.09
CA LYS A 73 -9.22 3.89 13.39
C LYS A 73 -10.08 4.46 12.25
N SER A 74 -9.59 5.48 11.53
CA SER A 74 -10.31 6.05 10.38
C SER A 74 -10.40 5.10 9.18
N ILE A 75 -9.46 4.16 9.04
CA ILE A 75 -9.53 3.12 8.00
C ILE A 75 -10.59 2.09 8.38
N TRP A 76 -10.65 1.67 9.65
CA TRP A 76 -11.66 0.73 10.13
C TRP A 76 -13.09 1.28 10.01
N ALA A 77 -13.28 2.55 10.38
CA ALA A 77 -14.54 3.27 10.15
C ALA A 77 -15.05 3.16 8.70
N ARG A 78 -14.15 3.34 7.72
CA ARG A 78 -14.47 3.21 6.30
C ARG A 78 -14.90 1.78 5.93
N VAL A 79 -14.23 0.77 6.48
CA VAL A 79 -14.54 -0.64 6.24
C VAL A 79 -15.92 -1.01 6.78
N PHE A 80 -16.26 -0.60 8.00
CA PHE A 80 -17.57 -0.90 8.60
C PHE A 80 -18.72 -0.20 7.87
N THR A 81 -18.53 1.06 7.46
CA THR A 81 -19.52 1.79 6.66
C THR A 81 -19.74 1.12 5.30
N ALA A 82 -18.67 0.72 4.60
CA ALA A 82 -18.77 0.02 3.31
C ALA A 82 -19.48 -1.35 3.42
N ALA A 83 -19.42 -1.98 4.59
CA ALA A 83 -20.11 -3.24 4.88
C ALA A 83 -21.57 -3.05 5.34
N GLY A 84 -22.08 -1.81 5.37
CA GLY A 84 -23.48 -1.49 5.71
C GLY A 84 -23.76 -1.37 7.21
N PHE A 85 -22.72 -1.26 8.05
CA PHE A 85 -22.89 -1.02 9.48
C PHE A 85 -22.88 0.48 9.78
N ASP A 86 -23.85 0.92 10.57
CA ASP A 86 -23.86 2.29 11.10
C ASP A 86 -22.96 2.37 12.33
N GLY A 87 -21.96 3.25 12.28
CA GLY A 87 -20.96 3.38 13.34
C GLY A 87 -21.48 4.27 14.45
N VAL A 88 -21.94 3.67 15.56
CA VAL A 88 -22.34 4.44 16.75
C VAL A 88 -21.16 4.61 17.70
N ASP A 89 -20.88 5.85 18.10
CA ASP A 89 -19.86 6.15 19.11
C ASP A 89 -20.38 5.87 20.52
N LEU A 90 -19.64 5.08 21.30
CA LEU A 90 -19.91 4.82 22.71
C LEU A 90 -18.70 5.22 23.54
N HIS A 91 -18.82 6.32 24.26
CA HIS A 91 -17.80 6.76 25.21
C HIS A 91 -17.94 6.01 26.54
N VAL A 92 -16.93 5.24 26.93
CA VAL A 92 -16.81 4.73 28.31
C VAL A 92 -16.24 5.85 29.17
N GLY A 93 -17.12 6.51 29.94
CA GLY A 93 -16.73 7.55 30.89
C GLY A 93 -15.71 7.02 31.90
N GLN A 94 -14.67 7.81 32.15
CA GLN A 94 -13.74 7.55 33.25
C GLN A 94 -14.52 7.72 34.57
N SER A 95 -14.54 6.66 35.39
CA SER A 95 -15.00 6.72 36.79
C SER A 95 -13.94 7.36 37.67
#